data_AF-A0A8J8AFF3-F1
#
_entry.id   AF-A0A8J8AFF3-F1
#
_cell.length_a   1.000
_cell.length_b   1.000
_cell.length_c   1.000
_cell.angle_alpha   90.00
_cell.angle_beta   90.00
_cell.angle_gamma   90.00
#
_symmetry.space_group_name_H-M   'P 1'
#
loop_
_entity.id
_entity.type
_entity.pdbx_description
1 polymer ?
#
loop_
_entity_poly.entity_id
_entity_poly.type
_entity_poly.pdbx_seq_one_letter_code
_entity_poly.pdbx_strand_id
1 'polypeptide(L)'
;TFSGFSGSIGATYNFSDKLSLKAYISRGFRAPNISEISANGVHPGTNIYQIGNPDFKPEFSLQEDIGIVYSTKYAVIELNLFNNFINNYIYNQKLISVNGQDSVIVPGNSTFKFQSSRANLYGGELSIDLHPFKNIHFENSFSLVNAINKGQSGKAVADSEKYLPF
;
A
#
# COMPACT_ATOMS: atom_id res chain seq x y z
N THR A 1 8.05 8.84 21.80
CA THR A 1 6.72 9.21 21.28
C THR A 1 6.77 9.17 19.77
N PHE A 2 5.67 8.79 19.11
CA PHE A 2 5.56 8.78 17.65
C PHE A 2 4.71 9.97 17.19
N SER A 3 5.22 10.77 16.27
CA SER A 3 4.53 11.95 15.76
C SER A 3 4.86 12.17 14.29
N GLY A 4 3.90 12.70 13.54
CA GLY A 4 4.07 13.02 12.13
C GLY A 4 3.09 14.10 11.69
N PHE A 5 3.51 14.92 10.72
CA PHE A 5 2.65 15.88 10.08
C PHE A 5 1.92 15.22 8.90
N SER A 6 0.59 15.39 8.85
CA SER A 6 -0.25 14.97 7.74
C SER A 6 -1.00 16.16 7.16
N GLY A 7 -1.39 16.04 5.90
CA GLY A 7 -2.13 17.07 5.19
C GLY A 7 -2.34 16.71 3.73
N SER A 8 -3.26 17.38 3.07
CA SER A 8 -3.54 17.17 1.66
C SER A 8 -3.89 18.48 0.98
N ILE A 9 -3.64 18.51 -0.32
CA ILE A 9 -4.10 19.57 -1.22
C ILE A 9 -4.63 18.90 -2.49
N GLY A 10 -5.69 19.45 -3.04
CA GLY A 10 -6.27 18.95 -4.28
C GLY A 10 -6.91 20.07 -5.08
N ALA A 11 -7.00 19.84 -6.37
CA ALA A 11 -7.68 20.72 -7.31
C ALA A 11 -8.55 19.89 -8.24
N THR A 12 -9.71 20.44 -8.59
CA THR A 12 -10.56 19.91 -9.65
C THR A 12 -10.77 21.01 -10.67
N TYR A 13 -10.62 20.67 -11.94
CA TYR A 13 -10.84 21.56 -13.06
C TYR A 13 -11.85 20.96 -14.03
N ASN A 14 -12.96 21.67 -14.24
CA ASN A 14 -14.00 21.26 -15.17
C ASN A 14 -13.66 21.85 -16.54
N PHE A 15 -13.13 21.03 -17.45
CA PHE A 15 -12.88 21.45 -18.83
C PHE A 15 -14.18 21.73 -19.60
N SER A 16 -15.27 21.06 -19.20
CA SER A 16 -16.65 21.29 -19.68
C SER A 16 -17.64 20.71 -18.67
N ASP A 17 -18.94 20.85 -18.94
CA ASP A 17 -20.01 20.21 -18.15
C ASP A 17 -19.92 18.67 -18.14
N LYS A 18 -19.14 18.07 -19.04
CA LYS A 18 -19.01 16.62 -19.21
C LYS A 18 -17.64 16.06 -18.82
N LEU A 19 -16.61 16.90 -18.73
CA LEU A 19 -15.23 16.43 -18.54
C LEU A 19 -14.58 17.20 -17.41
N SER A 20 -14.15 16.46 -16.39
CA SER A 20 -13.47 17.00 -15.20
C SER A 20 -12.14 16.30 -15.00
N LEU A 21 -11.12 17.06 -14.63
CA LEU A 21 -9.83 16.56 -14.19
C LEU A 21 -9.68 16.84 -12.69
N LYS A 22 -9.20 15.86 -11.96
CA LYS A 22 -8.94 15.93 -10.52
C LYS A 22 -7.47 15.61 -10.29
N ALA A 23 -6.84 16.32 -9.38
CA ALA A 23 -5.48 16.03 -8.93
C ALA A 23 -5.40 16.23 -7.42
N TYR A 24 -4.73 15.31 -6.73
CA TYR A 24 -4.53 15.36 -5.28
C TYR A 24 -3.08 15.01 -4.96
N ILE A 25 -2.54 15.69 -3.95
CA ILE A 25 -1.29 15.31 -3.30
C ILE A 25 -1.58 15.27 -1.80
N SER A 26 -1.28 14.15 -1.17
CA SER A 26 -1.49 14.00 0.27
C SER A 26 -0.30 13.35 0.96
N ARG A 27 -0.11 13.74 2.22
CA ARG A 27 0.89 13.18 3.11
C ARG A 27 0.20 12.56 4.30
N GLY A 28 0.49 11.29 4.56
CA GLY A 28 -0.01 10.54 5.70
C GLY A 28 1.11 10.11 6.65
N PHE A 29 0.71 9.70 7.84
CA PHE A 29 1.60 9.12 8.85
C PHE A 29 0.88 7.98 9.57
N ARG A 30 1.59 6.88 9.85
CA ARG A 30 1.14 5.80 10.73
C ARG A 30 2.21 5.50 11.78
N ALA A 31 1.81 5.48 13.05
CA ALA A 31 2.67 4.99 14.11
C ALA A 31 2.80 3.46 14.03
N PRO A 32 3.96 2.88 14.41
CA PRO A 32 4.06 1.44 14.60
C PRO A 32 3.01 0.96 15.61
N ASN A 33 2.35 -0.14 15.32
CA ASN A 33 1.41 -0.77 16.25
C ASN A 33 2.16 -1.54 17.35
N ILE A 34 1.45 -1.94 18.40
CA ILE A 34 2.07 -2.61 19.57
C ILE A 34 2.78 -3.91 19.15
N SER A 35 2.14 -4.74 18.32
CA SER A 35 2.73 -5.99 17.85
C SER A 35 4.02 -5.77 17.06
N GLU A 36 4.07 -4.75 16.21
CA GLU A 36 5.25 -4.40 15.42
C GLU A 36 6.45 -4.03 16.30
N ILE A 37 6.24 -3.44 17.47
CA ILE A 37 7.33 -3.00 18.36
C ILE A 37 7.63 -3.97 19.51
N SER A 38 6.66 -4.79 19.92
CA SER A 38 6.76 -5.60 21.14
C SER A 38 6.53 -7.09 20.95
N ALA A 39 6.19 -7.58 19.75
CA ALA A 39 6.02 -9.01 19.55
C ALA A 39 7.30 -9.77 19.91
N ASN A 40 7.16 -10.85 20.67
CA ASN A 40 8.23 -11.79 20.93
C ASN A 40 7.61 -13.13 21.35
N GLY A 41 6.89 -13.76 20.44
CA GLY A 41 6.12 -14.95 20.78
C GLY A 41 5.36 -15.54 19.60
N VAL A 42 4.68 -16.65 19.89
CA VAL A 42 3.79 -17.31 18.94
C VAL A 42 2.55 -16.45 18.75
N HIS A 43 2.24 -16.13 17.49
CA HIS A 43 0.94 -15.56 17.13
C HIS A 43 -0.08 -16.72 17.09
N PRO A 44 -1.09 -16.74 17.98
CA PRO A 44 -2.06 -17.81 18.03
C PRO A 44 -2.76 -18.01 16.68
N GLY A 45 -2.98 -19.26 16.29
CA GLY A 45 -3.73 -19.63 15.08
C GLY A 45 -2.99 -19.50 13.75
N THR A 46 -1.72 -19.07 13.72
CA THR A 46 -0.99 -18.86 12.45
C THR A 46 0.27 -19.71 12.31
N ASN A 47 0.69 -20.47 13.33
CA ASN A 47 1.98 -21.18 13.37
C ASN A 47 3.17 -20.26 13.05
N ILE A 48 3.08 -18.98 13.40
CA ILE A 48 4.15 -17.99 13.22
C ILE A 48 4.68 -17.58 14.59
N TYR A 49 6.00 -17.58 14.75
CA TYR A 49 6.67 -16.87 15.85
C TYR A 49 7.05 -15.48 15.34
N GLN A 50 6.52 -14.43 15.95
CA GLN A 50 6.75 -13.04 15.52
C GLN A 50 7.70 -12.30 16.46
N ILE A 51 8.66 -11.59 15.86
CA ILE A 51 9.61 -10.72 16.54
C ILE A 51 9.36 -9.28 16.09
N GLY A 52 9.03 -8.42 17.05
CA GLY A 52 8.89 -6.98 16.88
C GLY A 52 10.24 -6.26 16.90
N ASN A 53 10.19 -4.96 16.64
CA ASN A 53 11.35 -4.08 16.68
C ASN A 53 10.98 -2.76 17.38
N PRO A 54 11.45 -2.53 18.62
CA PRO A 54 11.12 -1.32 19.36
C PRO A 54 11.74 -0.04 18.77
N ASP A 55 12.73 -0.17 17.89
CA ASP A 55 13.43 0.95 17.27
C ASP A 55 12.72 1.49 16.02
N PHE A 56 11.52 0.99 15.70
CA PHE A 56 10.78 1.46 14.54
C PHE A 56 10.42 2.94 14.64
N LYS A 57 10.48 3.57 13.46
CA LYS A 57 10.02 4.93 13.26
C LYS A 57 8.62 4.90 12.63
N PRO A 58 7.85 5.97 12.82
CA PRO A 58 6.73 6.35 11.97
C PRO A 58 6.88 6.00 10.49
N GLU A 59 5.84 5.37 9.93
CA GLU A 59 5.65 5.31 8.48
C GLU A 59 5.14 6.65 7.96
N PHE A 60 5.67 7.10 6.83
CA PHE A 60 5.20 8.31 6.16
C PHE A 60 4.86 8.02 4.72
N SER A 61 3.63 8.29 4.30
CA SER A 61 3.20 8.19 2.91
C SER A 61 3.19 9.55 2.23
N LEU A 62 3.55 9.57 0.95
CA LEU A 62 3.30 10.65 0.02
C LEU A 62 2.54 10.06 -1.16
N GLN A 63 1.26 10.40 -1.25
CA GLN A 63 0.32 9.95 -2.28
C GLN A 63 0.13 11.06 -3.30
N GLU A 64 0.23 10.70 -4.57
CA GLU A 64 -0.06 11.53 -5.73
C GLU A 64 -1.17 10.84 -6.54
N ASP A 65 -2.27 11.54 -6.79
CA ASP A 65 -3.41 11.02 -7.54
C ASP A 65 -3.76 11.97 -8.68
N ILE A 66 -4.04 11.41 -9.85
CA ILE A 66 -4.61 12.13 -11.00
C ILE A 66 -5.79 11.35 -11.55
N GLY A 67 -6.92 12.02 -11.72
CA GLY A 67 -8.18 11.41 -12.12
C GLY A 67 -8.87 12.19 -13.22
N ILE A 68 -9.43 11.48 -14.20
CA ILE A 68 -10.28 12.04 -15.25
C ILE A 68 -11.67 11.44 -15.09
N VAL A 69 -12.68 12.31 -15.08
CA VAL A 69 -14.09 11.93 -15.05
C VAL A 69 -14.77 12.47 -16.29
N TYR A 70 -15.35 11.57 -17.09
CA TYR A 70 -16.23 11.90 -18.20
C TYR A 70 -17.65 11.49 -17.86
N SER A 71 -18.57 12.45 -17.75
CA SER A 71 -19.95 12.24 -17.33
C SER A 71 -20.94 12.79 -18.35
N THR A 72 -21.91 11.98 -18.70
CA THR A 72 -23.04 12.31 -19.57
C THR A 72 -24.31 11.66 -19.05
N LYS A 73 -25.47 11.99 -19.65
CA LYS A 73 -26.74 11.31 -19.33
C LYS A 73 -26.76 9.79 -19.59
N TYR A 74 -25.80 9.26 -20.36
CA TYR A 74 -25.79 7.85 -20.76
C TYR A 74 -24.58 7.08 -20.23
N ALA A 75 -23.57 7.77 -19.74
CA ALA A 75 -22.31 7.15 -19.36
C ALA A 75 -21.56 8.01 -18.35
N VAL A 76 -20.99 7.37 -17.34
CA VAL A 76 -19.98 7.92 -16.44
C VAL A 76 -18.75 7.04 -16.53
N ILE A 77 -17.62 7.61 -16.91
CA ILE A 77 -16.35 6.91 -17.01
C ILE A 77 -15.34 7.65 -16.14
N GLU A 78 -14.71 6.93 -15.22
CA GLU A 78 -13.70 7.45 -14.32
C GLU A 78 -12.41 6.67 -14.48
N LEU A 79 -11.31 7.38 -14.75
CA LEU A 79 -9.97 6.80 -14.76
C LEU A 79 -9.14 7.52 -13.71
N ASN A 80 -8.63 6.79 -12.73
CA ASN A 80 -7.74 7.32 -11.71
C ASN A 80 -6.38 6.61 -11.81
N LEU A 81 -5.31 7.37 -11.77
CA LEU A 81 -3.94 6.87 -11.66
C LEU A 81 -3.36 7.38 -10.35
N PHE A 82 -2.62 6.52 -9.66
CA PHE A 82 -2.06 6.86 -8.36
C PHE A 82 -0.63 6.37 -8.19
N ASN A 83 0.11 7.05 -7.33
CA ASN A 83 1.48 6.72 -6.97
C ASN A 83 1.71 7.10 -5.49
N ASN A 84 2.10 6.12 -4.68
CA ASN A 84 2.25 6.23 -3.24
C ASN A 84 3.64 5.80 -2.81
N PHE A 85 4.46 6.76 -2.38
CA PHE A 85 5.75 6.48 -1.78
C PHE A 85 5.61 6.41 -0.27
N ILE A 86 5.94 5.25 0.31
CA ILE A 86 5.92 5.06 1.75
C ILE A 86 7.35 4.90 2.26
N ASN A 87 7.75 5.79 3.17
CA ASN A 87 8.99 5.69 3.92
C ASN A 87 8.75 4.92 5.23
N ASN A 88 9.74 4.11 5.60
CA ASN A 88 9.72 3.23 6.77
C ASN A 88 8.59 2.19 6.77
N TYR A 89 8.07 1.79 5.61
CA TYR A 89 7.05 0.74 5.48
C TYR A 89 7.43 -0.51 6.26
N ILE A 90 6.63 -0.86 7.25
CA ILE A 90 6.82 -1.97 8.18
C ILE A 90 6.10 -3.19 7.62
N TYR A 91 6.83 -4.29 7.47
CA TYR A 91 6.29 -5.54 6.94
C TYR A 91 6.91 -6.73 7.66
N ASN A 92 6.23 -7.86 7.61
CA ASN A 92 6.70 -9.08 8.25
C ASN A 92 7.59 -9.87 7.28
N GLN A 93 8.83 -10.16 7.68
CA GLN A 93 9.80 -10.89 6.86
C GLN A 93 10.15 -12.22 7.51
N LYS A 94 10.08 -13.30 6.74
CA LYS A 94 10.50 -14.63 7.20
C LYS A 94 11.99 -14.62 7.49
N LEU A 95 12.40 -15.10 8.66
CA LEU A 95 13.81 -15.23 9.01
C LEU A 95 14.38 -16.55 8.50
N ILE A 96 15.57 -16.46 7.90
CA ILE A 96 16.34 -17.59 7.40
C ILE A 96 17.56 -17.78 8.30
N SER A 97 17.86 -19.03 8.63
CA SER A 97 19.05 -19.48 9.36
C SER A 97 20.32 -19.23 8.57
N VAL A 98 21.47 -19.22 9.24
CA VAL A 98 22.81 -19.12 8.63
C VAL A 98 23.07 -20.18 7.55
N ASN A 99 22.37 -21.30 7.60
CA ASN A 99 22.46 -22.40 6.63
C ASN A 99 21.48 -22.27 5.46
N GLY A 100 20.78 -21.13 5.32
CA GLY A 100 19.81 -20.91 4.25
C GLY A 100 18.45 -21.62 4.44
N GLN A 101 18.25 -22.29 5.58
CA GLN A 101 16.99 -22.97 5.95
C GLN A 101 16.11 -22.06 6.81
N ASP A 102 14.84 -22.43 7.03
CA ASP A 102 13.95 -21.66 7.91
C ASP A 102 14.56 -21.46 9.31
N SER A 103 14.48 -20.23 9.82
CA SER A 103 14.76 -19.96 11.23
C SER A 103 13.57 -20.42 12.06
N VAL A 104 13.81 -21.33 13.01
CA VAL A 104 12.78 -21.92 13.87
C VAL A 104 13.19 -21.69 15.33
N ILE A 105 12.52 -20.75 15.99
CA ILE A 105 12.68 -20.52 17.44
C ILE A 105 11.79 -21.46 18.25
N VAL A 106 10.55 -21.67 17.79
CA VAL A 106 9.59 -22.60 18.41
C VAL A 106 9.29 -23.73 17.42
N PRO A 107 9.52 -25.01 17.80
CA PRO A 107 9.23 -26.15 16.94
C PRO A 107 7.78 -26.15 16.45
N GLY A 108 7.58 -26.36 15.14
CA GLY A 108 6.26 -26.30 14.50
C GLY A 108 5.86 -24.91 14.00
N ASN A 109 6.64 -23.86 14.30
CA ASN A 109 6.39 -22.50 13.85
C ASN A 109 7.44 -22.01 12.85
N SER A 110 7.02 -21.16 11.91
CA SER A 110 7.94 -20.33 11.12
C SER A 110 8.29 -19.05 11.86
N THR A 111 9.56 -18.66 11.90
CA THR A 111 9.97 -17.41 12.55
C THR A 111 9.91 -16.25 11.56
N PHE A 112 9.22 -15.19 11.94
CA PHE A 112 9.16 -13.94 11.21
C PHE A 112 9.62 -12.79 12.12
N LYS A 113 10.24 -11.79 11.50
CA LYS A 113 10.61 -10.54 12.15
C LYS A 113 10.05 -9.38 11.36
N PHE A 114 9.45 -8.43 12.07
CA PHE A 114 9.07 -7.17 11.46
C PHE A 114 10.33 -6.43 11.00
N GLN A 115 10.30 -5.96 9.77
CA GLN A 115 11.35 -5.19 9.12
C GLN A 115 10.73 -3.91 8.54
N SER A 116 11.58 -2.95 8.18
CA SER A 116 11.14 -1.69 7.62
C SER A 116 11.92 -1.37 6.35
N SER A 117 11.27 -0.83 5.32
CA SER A 117 11.94 -0.39 4.09
C SER A 117 11.22 0.79 3.44
N ARG A 118 11.71 1.25 2.29
CA ARG A 118 10.91 2.12 1.43
C ARG A 118 10.02 1.26 0.55
N ALA A 119 8.77 1.68 0.38
CA ALA A 119 7.80 1.04 -0.49
C ALA A 119 7.31 2.04 -1.55
N ASN A 120 6.97 1.53 -2.73
CA ASN A 120 6.25 2.28 -3.74
C ASN A 120 5.06 1.48 -4.24
N LEU A 121 3.85 2.00 -4.06
CA LEU A 121 2.62 1.41 -4.57
C LEU A 121 2.07 2.33 -5.64
N TYR A 122 1.89 1.83 -6.87
CA TYR A 122 1.36 2.63 -7.96
C TYR A 122 0.45 1.78 -8.83
N GLY A 123 -0.49 2.43 -9.49
CA GLY A 123 -1.55 1.72 -10.18
C GLY A 123 -2.57 2.62 -10.81
N GLY A 124 -3.68 2.00 -11.20
CA GLY A 124 -4.81 2.71 -11.75
C GLY A 124 -6.11 1.96 -11.57
N GLU A 125 -7.19 2.74 -11.60
CA GLU A 125 -8.56 2.28 -11.44
C GLU A 125 -9.40 2.86 -12.57
N LEU A 126 -10.22 2.01 -13.18
CA LEU A 126 -11.16 2.38 -14.23
C LEU A 126 -12.56 1.97 -13.80
N SER A 127 -13.48 2.94 -13.71
CA SER A 127 -14.91 2.70 -13.53
C SER A 127 -15.65 3.09 -14.80
N ILE A 128 -16.57 2.24 -15.24
CA ILE A 128 -17.44 2.46 -16.39
C ILE A 128 -18.87 2.13 -15.96
N ASP A 129 -19.70 3.17 -15.91
CA ASP A 129 -21.13 3.10 -15.67
C ASP A 129 -21.87 3.52 -16.95
N LEU A 130 -22.68 2.64 -17.52
CA LEU A 130 -23.44 2.85 -18.76
C LEU A 130 -24.94 2.69 -18.55
N HIS A 131 -25.68 3.65 -19.08
CA HIS A 131 -27.14 3.70 -19.12
C HIS A 131 -27.65 3.87 -20.56
N PRO A 132 -27.47 2.87 -21.45
CA PRO A 132 -27.85 2.98 -22.86
C PRO A 132 -29.37 3.11 -23.08
N PHE A 133 -30.18 2.53 -22.17
CA PHE A 133 -31.64 2.61 -22.18
C PHE A 133 -32.15 2.80 -20.74
N LYS A 134 -33.38 3.28 -20.56
CA LYS A 134 -33.96 3.55 -19.22
C LYS A 134 -33.96 2.35 -18.26
N ASN A 135 -33.93 1.13 -18.78
CA ASN A 135 -34.07 -0.11 -18.00
C ASN A 135 -32.81 -0.99 -18.02
N ILE A 136 -31.75 -0.54 -18.68
CA ILE A 136 -30.51 -1.29 -18.80
C ILE A 136 -29.38 -0.45 -18.21
N HIS A 137 -28.71 -1.01 -17.22
CA HIS A 137 -27.60 -0.41 -16.51
C HIS A 137 -26.45 -1.41 -16.46
N PHE A 138 -25.23 -0.95 -16.76
CA PHE A 138 -24.01 -1.73 -16.65
C PHE A 138 -22.98 -0.95 -15.85
N GLU A 139 -22.51 -1.53 -14.76
CA GLU A 139 -21.42 -0.98 -13.93
C GLU A 139 -20.26 -1.97 -13.95
N ASN A 140 -19.08 -1.47 -14.27
CA ASN A 140 -17.85 -2.25 -14.30
C ASN A 140 -16.71 -1.47 -13.65
N SER A 141 -15.92 -2.15 -12.83
CA SER A 141 -14.74 -1.57 -12.18
C SER A 141 -13.53 -2.47 -12.40
N PHE A 142 -12.40 -1.87 -12.79
CA PHE A 142 -11.11 -2.54 -12.94
C PHE A 142 -10.08 -1.83 -12.07
N SER A 143 -9.24 -2.59 -11.38
CA SER A 143 -8.14 -2.05 -10.56
C SER A 143 -6.86 -2.84 -10.84
N LEU A 144 -5.74 -2.12 -10.95
CA LEU A 144 -4.41 -2.68 -11.10
C LEU A 144 -3.47 -1.97 -10.13
N VAL A 145 -2.81 -2.74 -9.27
CA VAL A 145 -1.87 -2.22 -8.27
C VAL A 145 -0.55 -2.97 -8.36
N ASN A 146 0.55 -2.24 -8.44
CA ASN A 146 1.90 -2.76 -8.34
C ASN A 146 2.56 -2.21 -7.07
N ALA A 147 3.09 -3.09 -6.23
CA ALA A 147 3.71 -2.76 -4.95
C ALA A 147 5.17 -3.23 -4.93
N ILE A 148 6.12 -2.30 -4.88
CA ILE A 148 7.55 -2.58 -4.96
C ILE A 148 8.25 -2.18 -3.66
N ASN A 149 9.04 -3.10 -3.12
CA ASN A 149 10.00 -2.85 -2.06
C ASN A 149 11.25 -2.19 -2.65
N LYS A 150 11.50 -0.94 -2.27
CA LYS A 150 12.67 -0.13 -2.67
C LYS A 150 13.84 -0.25 -1.69
N GLY A 151 13.72 -1.11 -0.68
CA GLY A 151 14.77 -1.39 0.30
C GLY A 151 15.14 -0.20 1.18
N GLN A 152 16.17 -0.39 2.00
CA GLN A 152 16.83 0.68 2.75
C GLN A 152 18.07 1.17 1.98
N SER A 153 18.47 2.42 2.21
CA SER A 153 19.67 3.00 1.56
C SER A 153 20.88 2.09 1.76
N GLY A 154 21.56 1.72 0.67
CA GLY A 154 22.77 0.89 0.69
C GLY A 154 22.57 -0.63 0.81
N LYS A 155 21.34 -1.15 0.79
CA LYS A 155 21.08 -2.61 0.74
C LYS A 155 20.24 -2.95 -0.48
N ALA A 156 20.79 -3.78 -1.37
CA ALA A 156 20.04 -4.33 -2.50
C ALA A 156 18.91 -5.23 -1.97
N VAL A 157 17.70 -5.06 -2.51
CA VAL A 157 16.57 -5.95 -2.24
C VAL A 157 16.77 -7.18 -3.12
N ALA A 158 16.75 -8.37 -2.53
CA ALA A 158 16.78 -9.61 -3.30
C ALA A 158 15.54 -9.70 -4.20
N ASP A 159 15.64 -10.32 -5.38
CA ASP A 159 14.49 -10.43 -6.30
C ASP A 159 13.28 -11.11 -5.66
N SER A 160 13.51 -12.04 -4.72
CA SER A 160 12.47 -12.70 -3.92
C SER A 160 11.73 -11.78 -2.96
N GLU A 161 12.26 -10.57 -2.69
CA GLU A 161 11.73 -9.58 -1.75
C GLU A 161 11.32 -8.28 -2.45
N LYS A 162 11.40 -8.26 -3.80
CA LYS A 162 11.13 -7.09 -4.63
C LYS A 162 9.67 -6.64 -4.55
N TYR A 163 8.75 -7.56 -4.42
CA TYR A 163 7.32 -7.27 -4.26
C TYR A 163 6.96 -7.33 -2.79
N LEU A 164 6.16 -6.37 -2.33
CA LEU A 164 5.67 -6.38 -0.96
C LEU A 164 4.65 -7.52 -0.82
N PRO A 165 4.68 -8.27 0.30
CA PRO A 165 3.64 -9.26 0.57
C PRO A 165 2.29 -8.53 0.67
N PHE A 166 1.30 -9.01 -0.09
CA PHE A 166 -0.09 -8.58 -0.01
C PHE A 166 -0.79 -9.24 1.18
#